data_AF-A0A433SF05-F1
#
_entry.id   AF-A0A433SF05-F1
#
_cell.length_a   1.000
_cell.length_b   1.000
_cell.length_c   1.000
_cell.angle_alpha   90.00
_cell.angle_beta   90.00
_cell.angle_gamma   90.00
#
_symmetry.space_group_name_H-M   'P 1'
#
loop_
_entity.id
_entity.type
_entity.pdbx_description
1 polymer ?
#
loop_
_entity_poly.entity_id
_entity_poly.type
_entity_poly.pdbx_seq_one_letter_code
_entity_poly.pdbx_strand_id
1 'polypeptide(L)'
;MRKFISLMTAMLASLVFGIGFMSAAHAQSADQILASPKVDDIYAARLDHFSEYSFGDEGGSAYGLLRVIRVTDAEVVVVTEDAAWPEKKGALDDLKGDFSDITWDFDEEISIKRSELASLKRQGLILNARRLSPAQIKEYLN
;
A
#
# COMPACT_ATOMS: atom_id res chain seq x y z
N MET A 1 23.06 -53.76 -54.26
CA MET A 1 21.87 -54.00 -53.42
C MET A 1 21.99 -53.17 -52.15
N ARG A 2 20.93 -52.41 -51.80
CA ARG A 2 20.42 -51.97 -50.47
C ARG A 2 21.37 -52.14 -49.24
N LYS A 3 21.52 -51.24 -48.26
CA LYS A 3 20.85 -50.00 -47.80
C LYS A 3 21.63 -49.50 -46.53
N PHE A 4 21.33 -48.27 -46.12
CA PHE A 4 21.20 -47.77 -44.74
C PHE A 4 22.33 -46.96 -44.07
N ILE A 5 21.83 -45.84 -43.52
CA ILE A 5 22.41 -44.67 -42.87
C ILE A 5 22.58 -44.93 -41.37
N SER A 6 23.64 -44.41 -40.75
CA SER A 6 23.63 -43.79 -39.40
C SER A 6 25.05 -43.45 -38.94
N LEU A 7 25.30 -42.47 -38.07
CA LEU A 7 24.62 -41.24 -37.66
C LEU A 7 25.62 -40.55 -36.71
N MET A 8 25.92 -39.29 -37.03
CA MET A 8 26.23 -38.15 -36.16
C MET A 8 27.01 -38.34 -34.84
N THR A 9 28.22 -37.80 -34.88
CA THR A 9 28.79 -36.81 -33.94
C THR A 9 27.81 -36.18 -32.94
N ALA A 10 28.12 -36.26 -31.65
CA ALA A 10 27.61 -35.33 -30.64
C ALA A 10 28.79 -34.76 -29.86
N MET A 11 29.08 -33.48 -30.09
CA MET A 11 30.16 -32.73 -29.46
C MET A 11 29.57 -31.79 -28.40
N LEU A 12 30.13 -31.90 -27.19
CA LEU A 12 30.32 -30.91 -26.12
C LEU A 12 29.17 -29.99 -25.66
N ALA A 13 28.87 -30.17 -24.37
CA ALA A 13 28.02 -29.34 -23.53
C ALA A 13 28.52 -27.89 -23.42
N SER A 14 27.59 -26.94 -23.55
CA SER A 14 27.77 -25.55 -23.13
C SER A 14 27.01 -25.32 -21.82
N LEU A 15 27.75 -25.09 -20.74
CA LEU A 15 27.23 -24.77 -19.41
C LEU A 15 26.88 -23.28 -19.37
N VAL A 16 25.59 -22.95 -19.40
CA VAL A 16 25.12 -21.56 -19.21
C VAL A 16 24.97 -21.32 -17.71
N PHE A 17 25.87 -20.51 -17.15
CA PHE A 17 25.77 -19.99 -15.79
C PHE A 17 24.75 -18.84 -15.77
N GLY A 18 23.49 -19.16 -15.48
CA GLY A 18 22.43 -18.17 -15.31
C GLY A 18 22.63 -17.40 -14.01
N ILE A 19 23.13 -16.18 -14.08
CA ILE A 19 23.16 -15.25 -12.95
C ILE A 19 21.72 -14.76 -12.76
N GLY A 20 21.02 -15.32 -11.76
CA GLY A 20 19.70 -14.86 -11.36
C GLY A 20 19.77 -13.43 -10.85
N PHE A 21 19.18 -12.49 -11.58
CA PHE A 21 18.88 -11.16 -11.06
C PHE A 21 17.76 -11.29 -10.02
N MET A 22 18.11 -11.40 -8.73
CA MET A 22 17.15 -11.15 -7.67
C MET A 22 16.88 -9.64 -7.62
N SER A 23 15.76 -9.22 -8.19
CA SER A 23 15.22 -7.88 -7.99
C SER A 23 14.77 -7.74 -6.54
N ALA A 24 15.61 -7.17 -5.68
CA ALA A 24 15.17 -6.72 -4.37
C ALA A 24 14.22 -5.53 -4.57
N ALA A 25 12.91 -5.76 -4.44
CA ALA A 25 11.93 -4.69 -4.44
C ALA A 25 12.22 -3.76 -3.25
N HIS A 26 12.75 -2.56 -3.52
CA HIS A 26 12.88 -1.53 -2.50
C HIS A 26 11.47 -1.09 -2.07
N ALA A 27 11.18 -1.15 -0.77
CA ALA A 27 9.97 -0.56 -0.23
C ALA A 27 9.97 0.94 -0.53
N GLN A 28 8.89 1.45 -1.14
CA GLN A 28 8.75 2.87 -1.45
C GLN A 28 8.63 3.68 -0.14
N SER A 29 9.23 4.87 -0.10
CA SER A 29 9.02 5.77 1.04
C SER A 29 7.62 6.37 1.03
N ALA A 30 7.15 6.85 2.19
CA ALA A 30 5.89 7.56 2.30
C ALA A 30 5.79 8.73 1.31
N ASP A 31 6.85 9.51 1.16
CA ASP A 31 6.88 10.66 0.27
C ASP A 31 6.73 10.25 -1.19
N GLN A 32 7.31 9.11 -1.60
CA GLN A 32 7.15 8.57 -2.95
C GLN A 32 5.72 8.08 -3.20
N ILE A 33 5.10 7.46 -2.19
CA ILE A 33 3.72 6.98 -2.27
C ILE A 33 2.76 8.18 -2.40
N LEU A 34 2.90 9.18 -1.53
CA LEU A 34 2.05 10.37 -1.52
C LEU A 34 2.24 11.27 -2.76
N ALA A 35 3.41 11.25 -3.40
CA ALA A 35 3.65 11.96 -4.66
C ALA A 35 2.94 11.30 -5.86
N SER A 36 2.69 10.00 -5.80
CA SER A 36 2.03 9.22 -6.86
C SER A 36 1.06 8.22 -6.23
N PRO A 37 -0.07 8.70 -5.67
CA PRO A 37 -1.01 7.86 -4.94
C PRO A 37 -1.71 6.89 -5.89
N LYS A 38 -2.10 5.74 -5.36
CA LYS A 38 -2.83 4.68 -6.06
C LYS A 38 -3.98 4.19 -5.18
N VAL A 39 -4.99 3.61 -5.83
CA VAL A 39 -6.02 2.86 -5.13
C VAL A 39 -5.36 1.76 -4.29
N ASP A 40 -5.90 1.52 -3.10
CA ASP A 40 -5.43 0.61 -2.05
C ASP A 40 -4.10 0.99 -1.37
N ASP A 41 -3.59 2.21 -1.59
CA ASP A 41 -2.62 2.77 -0.65
C ASP A 41 -3.26 2.97 0.72
N ILE A 42 -2.52 2.64 1.77
CA ILE A 42 -2.95 2.81 3.16
C ILE A 42 -2.12 3.89 3.83
N TYR A 43 -2.78 4.85 4.47
CA TYR A 43 -2.13 5.92 5.22
C TYR A 43 -2.45 5.79 6.70
N ALA A 44 -1.42 5.80 7.56
CA ALA A 44 -1.64 6.07 8.98
C ALA A 44 -1.85 7.58 9.15
N ALA A 45 -2.91 8.00 9.83
CA ALA A 45 -3.31 9.41 9.88
C ALA A 45 -4.00 9.78 11.20
N ARG A 46 -4.24 11.09 11.40
CA ARG A 46 -5.08 11.63 12.47
C ARG A 46 -6.52 11.73 11.95
N LEU A 47 -7.37 10.75 12.25
CA LEU A 47 -8.70 10.58 11.64
C LEU A 47 -9.66 11.73 11.98
N ASP A 48 -9.58 12.29 13.19
CA ASP A 48 -10.38 13.44 13.63
C ASP A 48 -10.17 14.74 12.80
N HIS A 49 -9.15 14.75 11.93
CA HIS A 49 -8.91 15.85 11.00
C HIS A 49 -9.67 15.67 9.68
N PHE A 50 -9.96 14.43 9.33
CA PHE A 50 -10.48 14.05 8.01
C PHE A 50 -11.96 13.69 8.06
N SER A 51 -12.38 13.01 9.13
CA SER A 51 -13.73 12.46 9.30
C SER A 51 -14.53 13.27 10.32
N GLU A 52 -15.83 13.40 10.07
CA GLU A 52 -16.78 13.97 11.04
C GLU A 52 -17.22 12.94 12.10
N TYR A 53 -16.83 11.67 11.96
CA TYR A 53 -17.11 10.61 12.91
C TYR A 53 -16.39 10.82 14.26
N SER A 54 -17.10 10.52 15.35
CA SER A 54 -16.56 10.62 16.70
C SER A 54 -15.95 9.28 17.13
N PHE A 55 -14.62 9.22 17.17
CA PHE A 55 -13.86 8.02 17.53
C PHE A 55 -13.65 7.82 19.05
N GLY A 56 -14.51 8.38 19.91
CA GLY A 56 -14.41 8.26 21.37
C GLY A 56 -14.72 9.54 22.14
N ASP A 57 -14.21 9.66 23.37
CA ASP A 57 -14.47 10.80 24.26
C ASP A 57 -14.07 12.15 23.62
N GLU A 58 -14.94 13.15 23.79
CA GLU A 58 -14.80 14.47 23.17
C GLU A 58 -13.43 15.12 23.46
N GLY A 59 -12.68 15.44 22.39
CA GLY A 59 -11.44 16.24 22.46
C GLY A 59 -10.13 15.46 22.48
N GLY A 60 -10.17 14.12 22.46
CA GLY A 60 -8.98 13.29 22.26
C GLY A 60 -8.50 13.28 20.80
N SER A 61 -7.20 13.07 20.57
CA SER A 61 -6.71 12.80 19.21
C SER A 61 -7.08 11.39 18.78
N ALA A 62 -7.67 11.25 17.58
CA ALA A 62 -7.98 9.94 16.99
C ALA A 62 -6.97 9.61 15.88
N TYR A 63 -6.24 8.50 16.01
CA TYR A 63 -5.29 8.03 15.01
C TYR A 63 -5.69 6.66 14.47
N GLY A 64 -5.61 6.45 13.16
CA GLY A 64 -5.96 5.18 12.55
C GLY A 64 -5.53 5.12 11.10
N LEU A 65 -6.18 4.26 10.32
CA LEU A 65 -5.87 4.07 8.92
C LEU A 65 -6.86 4.78 7.98
N LEU A 66 -6.34 5.25 6.85
CA LEU A 66 -7.10 5.67 5.67
C LEU A 66 -6.78 4.73 4.53
N ARG A 67 -7.80 4.24 3.82
CA ARG A 67 -7.63 3.48 2.56
C ARG A 67 -8.01 4.35 1.37
N VAL A 68 -7.12 4.47 0.39
CA VAL A 68 -7.43 5.15 -0.87
C VAL A 68 -8.34 4.26 -1.72
N ILE A 69 -9.55 4.74 -2.01
CA ILE A 69 -10.54 4.01 -2.83
C ILE A 69 -10.66 4.57 -4.25
N ARG A 70 -10.21 5.81 -4.47
CA ARG A 70 -10.24 6.46 -5.80
C ARG A 70 -9.12 7.48 -5.92
N VAL A 71 -8.55 7.59 -7.12
CA VAL A 71 -7.53 8.59 -7.46
C VAL A 71 -7.89 9.25 -8.79
N THR A 72 -7.87 10.58 -8.81
CA THR A 72 -8.00 11.40 -10.02
C THR A 72 -6.76 12.27 -10.20
N ASP A 73 -6.74 13.13 -11.21
CA ASP A 73 -5.65 14.11 -11.37
C ASP A 73 -5.66 15.20 -10.28
N ALA A 74 -6.83 15.49 -9.69
CA ALA A 74 -7.00 16.57 -8.72
C ALA A 74 -7.00 16.08 -7.26
N GLU A 75 -7.53 14.90 -6.99
CA GLU A 75 -7.83 14.41 -5.64
C GLU A 75 -7.55 12.92 -5.46
N VAL A 76 -7.41 12.53 -4.19
CA VAL A 76 -7.56 11.16 -3.72
C VAL A 76 -8.80 11.10 -2.85
N VAL A 77 -9.55 10.01 -2.95
CA VAL A 77 -10.70 9.76 -2.09
C VAL A 77 -10.35 8.60 -1.20
N VAL A 78 -10.54 8.80 0.10
CA VAL A 78 -10.23 7.82 1.15
C VAL A 78 -11.45 7.49 1.97
N VAL A 79 -11.39 6.33 2.61
CA VAL A 79 -12.29 5.90 3.69
C VAL A 79 -11.47 5.68 4.97
N THR A 80 -12.10 5.86 6.12
CA THR A 80 -11.45 5.60 7.42
C THR A 80 -11.57 4.13 7.81
N GLU A 81 -10.71 3.72 8.72
CA GLU A 81 -10.99 2.59 9.61
C GLU A 81 -12.12 2.95 10.59
N ASP A 82 -12.95 1.98 10.99
CA ASP A 82 -14.06 2.16 11.97
C ASP A 82 -13.59 2.34 13.43
N ALA A 83 -12.30 2.13 13.67
CA ALA A 83 -11.64 2.21 14.96
C ALA A 83 -10.51 3.25 14.93
N ALA A 84 -10.16 3.75 16.11
CA ALA A 84 -9.03 4.65 16.27
C ALA A 84 -8.28 4.37 17.56
N TRP A 85 -7.00 4.72 17.53
CA TRP A 85 -6.09 4.76 18.65
C TRP A 85 -5.99 6.16 19.23
N PRO A 86 -5.85 6.30 20.56
CA PRO A 86 -5.56 7.58 21.20
C PRO A 86 -4.12 8.07 20.90
N GLU A 87 -3.24 7.17 20.45
CA GLU A 87 -1.82 7.46 20.20
C GLU A 87 -1.40 7.09 18.78
N LYS A 88 -0.52 7.92 18.20
CA LYS A 88 0.11 7.70 16.88
C LYS A 88 0.71 6.31 16.71
N LYS A 89 1.23 5.73 17.80
CA LYS A 89 1.92 4.45 17.79
C LYS A 89 1.01 3.32 17.32
N GLY A 90 -0.26 3.30 17.73
CA GLY A 90 -1.22 2.27 17.33
C GLY A 90 -1.42 2.24 15.82
N ALA A 91 -1.82 3.37 15.24
CA ALA A 91 -1.99 3.50 13.78
C ALA A 91 -0.71 3.17 12.97
N LEU A 92 0.47 3.52 13.51
CA LEU A 92 1.75 3.17 12.86
C LEU A 92 2.11 1.69 12.97
N ASP A 93 1.66 1.00 14.01
CA ASP A 93 1.85 -0.43 14.18
C ASP A 93 0.86 -1.22 13.30
N ASP A 94 -0.40 -0.80 13.21
CA ASP A 94 -1.38 -1.37 12.28
C ASP A 94 -0.93 -1.21 10.82
N LEU A 95 -0.37 -0.05 10.46
CA LEU A 95 0.19 0.15 9.13
C LEU A 95 1.30 -0.86 8.79
N LYS A 96 1.99 -1.44 9.77
CA LYS A 96 3.01 -2.48 9.58
C LYS A 96 2.42 -3.90 9.58
N GLY A 97 1.25 -4.10 10.17
CA GLY A 97 0.57 -5.38 10.30
C GLY A 97 -0.04 -5.89 8.99
N ASP A 98 -0.81 -6.97 9.09
CA ASP A 98 -1.82 -7.32 8.10
C ASP A 98 -3.09 -6.48 8.37
N PHE A 99 -4.00 -6.42 7.38
CA PHE A 99 -5.21 -5.60 7.48
C PHE A 99 -6.48 -6.46 7.58
N SER A 100 -6.35 -7.75 7.92
CA SER A 100 -7.48 -8.70 7.92
C SER A 100 -8.51 -8.41 9.02
N ASP A 101 -8.09 -7.80 10.12
CA ASP A 101 -8.97 -7.45 11.24
C ASP A 101 -9.45 -5.98 11.18
N ILE A 102 -9.10 -5.25 10.11
CA ILE A 102 -9.47 -3.85 9.91
C ILE A 102 -10.82 -3.78 9.19
N THR A 103 -11.77 -3.06 9.77
CA THR A 103 -13.05 -2.73 9.13
C THR A 103 -13.00 -1.31 8.61
N TRP A 104 -13.41 -1.12 7.36
CA TRP A 104 -13.37 0.17 6.66
C TRP A 104 -14.77 0.79 6.59
N ASP A 105 -14.86 2.07 6.96
CA ASP A 105 -16.09 2.84 6.87
C ASP A 105 -16.32 3.32 5.42
N PHE A 106 -17.14 2.60 4.66
CA PHE A 106 -17.52 3.02 3.31
C PHE A 106 -18.73 3.96 3.27
N ASP A 107 -19.32 4.30 4.42
CA ASP A 107 -20.45 5.24 4.49
C ASP A 107 -19.97 6.71 4.38
N GLU A 108 -18.69 6.98 4.69
CA GLU A 108 -18.05 8.29 4.52
C GLU A 108 -16.90 8.27 3.49
N GLU A 109 -17.08 8.95 2.36
CA GLU A 109 -16.01 9.19 1.38
C GLU A 109 -15.37 10.58 1.60
N ILE A 110 -14.05 10.60 1.85
CA ILE A 110 -13.32 11.84 2.14
C ILE A 110 -12.43 12.22 0.97
N SER A 111 -12.71 13.36 0.33
CA SER A 111 -11.90 13.93 -0.76
C SER A 111 -10.74 14.77 -0.22
N ILE A 112 -9.51 14.39 -0.59
CA ILE A 112 -8.28 15.13 -0.28
C ILE A 112 -7.63 15.59 -1.57
N LYS A 113 -7.31 16.88 -1.71
CA LYS A 113 -6.58 17.36 -2.90
C LYS A 113 -5.19 16.75 -2.97
N ARG A 114 -4.79 16.27 -4.15
CA ARG A 114 -3.45 15.69 -4.37
C ARG A 114 -2.33 16.67 -4.05
N SER A 115 -2.55 17.95 -4.33
CA SER A 115 -1.60 19.02 -4.00
C SER A 115 -1.35 19.20 -2.49
N GLU A 116 -2.26 18.71 -1.63
CA GLU A 116 -2.20 18.91 -0.18
C GLU A 116 -1.50 17.74 0.54
N LEU A 117 -1.40 16.55 -0.06
CA LEU A 117 -0.86 15.33 0.58
C LEU A 117 0.53 15.53 1.20
N ALA A 118 1.45 16.16 0.47
CA ALA A 118 2.79 16.45 0.99
C ALA A 118 2.75 17.42 2.18
N SER A 119 1.81 18.36 2.19
CA SER A 119 1.61 19.29 3.30
C SER A 119 1.02 18.60 4.53
N LEU A 120 0.02 17.74 4.33
CA LEU A 120 -0.60 16.95 5.40
C LEU A 120 0.42 16.05 6.09
N LYS A 121 1.35 15.46 5.32
CA LYS A 121 2.48 14.69 5.86
C LYS A 121 3.42 15.53 6.71
N ARG A 122 3.81 16.72 6.23
CA ARG A 122 4.68 17.65 6.99
C ARG A 122 4.04 18.14 8.28
N GLN A 123 2.72 18.33 8.27
CA GLN A 123 1.94 18.73 9.44
C GLN A 123 1.72 17.57 10.43
N GLY A 124 2.10 16.35 10.08
CA GLY A 124 1.89 15.17 10.92
C GLY A 124 0.43 14.71 10.98
N LEU A 125 -0.40 15.14 10.02
CA LEU A 125 -1.78 14.69 9.86
C LEU A 125 -1.85 13.38 9.09
N ILE A 126 -0.98 13.20 8.10
CA ILE A 126 -0.59 11.88 7.59
C ILE A 126 0.74 11.51 8.25
N LEU A 127 0.77 10.38 8.95
CA LEU A 127 1.93 9.91 9.71
C LEU A 127 2.88 9.10 8.85
N ASN A 128 2.37 8.21 8.01
CA ASN A 128 3.15 7.36 7.11
C ASN A 128 2.21 6.75 6.04
N ALA A 129 2.77 6.14 5.00
CA ALA A 129 2.01 5.50 3.94
C ALA A 129 2.64 4.15 3.55
N ARG A 130 1.79 3.19 3.19
CA ARG A 130 2.18 1.86 2.70
C ARG A 130 1.46 1.56 1.40
N ARG A 131 2.23 1.16 0.39
CA ARG A 131 1.69 0.58 -0.84
C ARG A 131 1.67 -0.92 -0.73
N LEU A 132 0.51 -1.51 -0.99
CA LEU A 132 0.36 -2.95 -1.03
C LEU A 132 0.75 -3.53 -2.39
N SER A 133 1.32 -4.73 -2.36
CA SER A 133 1.43 -5.55 -3.56
C SER A 133 0.05 -6.09 -3.97
N PRO A 134 -0.14 -6.47 -5.25
CA PRO A 134 -1.40 -7.09 -5.69
C PRO A 134 -1.79 -8.34 -4.89
N ALA A 135 -0.81 -9.11 -4.40
CA ALA A 135 -1.06 -10.27 -3.55
C ALA A 135 -1.64 -9.86 -2.20
N GLN A 136 -1.07 -8.84 -1.55
CA GLN A 136 -1.56 -8.32 -0.28
C GLN A 136 -2.94 -7.67 -0.40
N ILE A 137 -3.22 -6.97 -1.51
CA ILE A 137 -4.58 -6.44 -1.76
C ILE A 137 -5.58 -7.59 -1.81
N LYS A 138 -5.25 -8.66 -2.55
CA LYS A 138 -6.11 -9.84 -2.65
C LYS A 138 -6.31 -10.57 -1.31
N GLU A 139 -5.30 -10.54 -0.46
CA GLU A 139 -5.31 -11.25 0.83
C GLU A 139 -6.02 -10.46 1.93
N TYR A 140 -5.85 -9.15 1.97
CA TYR A 140 -6.30 -8.33 3.09
C TYR A 140 -7.51 -7.44 2.80
N LEU A 141 -7.84 -7.17 1.52
CA LEU A 141 -8.81 -6.14 1.15
C LEU A 141 -9.96 -6.62 0.24
N ASN A 142 -10.04 -7.93 -0.03
CA ASN A 142 -11.06 -8.58 -0.86
C ASN A 142 -12.01 -9.45 -0.06
#